data_AF-A0AAU4B6B9-F1
#
_entry.id   AF-A0AAU4B6B9-F1
#
_cell.length_a   1.000
_cell.length_b   1.000
_cell.length_c   1.000
_cell.angle_alpha   90.00
_cell.angle_beta   90.00
_cell.angle_gamma   90.00
#
_symmetry.space_group_name_H-M   'P 1'
#
loop_
_entity.id
_entity.type
_entity.pdbx_description
1 polymer ?
#
loop_
_entity_poly.entity_id
_entity_poly.type
_entity_poly.pdbx_seq_one_letter_code
_entity_poly.pdbx_strand_id
1 'polypeptide(L)'
;MSQVVDQLVGLWAGSVSYGTTVEKFTIALDADGSAHLNTAETGGHGEWRMTGEDTFVFTITERLHEGDSGVSGDTEVTGIDHLIINIDAKLFGTAFVGTGTAEVFDAEGAVIFSIAAETTAQLAPAQ
;
A
#
# COMPACT_ATOMS: atom_id res chain seq x y z
N MET A 1 9.45 -22.04 -8.18
CA MET A 1 8.81 -20.70 -8.23
C MET A 1 7.28 -20.74 -8.17
N SER A 2 6.60 -21.87 -8.43
CA SER A 2 5.11 -21.91 -8.47
C SER A 2 4.39 -21.84 -7.11
N GLN A 3 4.98 -22.38 -6.03
CA GLN A 3 4.21 -22.67 -4.81
C GLN A 3 4.08 -21.50 -3.81
N VAL A 4 4.90 -20.45 -3.96
CA VAL A 4 4.83 -19.25 -3.09
C VAL A 4 3.96 -18.16 -3.71
N VAL A 5 3.96 -18.05 -5.04
CA VAL A 5 3.04 -17.15 -5.77
C VAL A 5 1.59 -17.49 -5.40
N ASP A 6 1.24 -18.79 -5.38
CA ASP A 6 -0.09 -19.27 -4.95
C ASP A 6 -0.42 -18.94 -3.48
N GLN A 7 0.58 -18.72 -2.62
CA GLN A 7 0.36 -18.35 -1.22
C GLN A 7 0.16 -16.85 -1.03
N LEU A 8 0.65 -16.03 -1.97
CA LEU A 8 0.50 -14.58 -1.93
C LEU A 8 -0.83 -14.11 -2.52
N VAL A 9 -1.32 -14.84 -3.52
CA VAL A 9 -2.57 -14.51 -4.20
C VAL A 9 -3.75 -14.63 -3.25
N GLY A 10 -4.51 -13.55 -3.12
CA GLY A 10 -5.68 -13.50 -2.25
C GLY A 10 -5.93 -12.13 -1.66
N LEU A 11 -6.94 -12.07 -0.80
CA LEU A 11 -7.30 -10.88 -0.06
C LEU A 11 -6.57 -10.87 1.28
N TRP A 12 -5.92 -9.75 1.58
CA TRP A 12 -5.20 -9.53 2.83
C TRP A 12 -5.86 -8.40 3.59
N ALA A 13 -6.00 -8.53 4.91
CA ALA A 13 -6.54 -7.50 5.78
C ALA A 13 -5.51 -7.11 6.83
N GLY A 14 -5.29 -5.82 7.02
CA GLY A 14 -4.14 -5.33 7.77
C GLY A 14 -4.27 -3.92 8.32
N SER A 15 -3.15 -3.43 8.82
CA SER A 15 -2.96 -2.03 9.16
C SER A 15 -1.67 -1.48 8.58
N VAL A 16 -1.73 -0.23 8.15
CA VAL A 16 -0.58 0.58 7.77
C VAL A 16 -0.37 1.65 8.84
N SER A 17 0.88 1.88 9.21
CA SER A 17 1.31 2.92 10.12
C SER A 17 2.17 3.92 9.36
N TYR A 18 1.83 5.20 9.42
CA TYR A 18 2.62 6.29 8.85
C TYR A 18 2.61 7.49 9.80
N GLY A 19 3.79 7.89 10.27
CA GLY A 19 3.91 8.89 11.33
C GLY A 19 3.21 8.46 12.63
N THR A 20 2.23 9.25 13.08
CA THR A 20 1.38 8.93 14.25
C THR A 20 0.05 8.27 13.89
N THR A 21 -0.21 8.07 12.59
CA THR A 21 -1.47 7.55 12.09
C THR A 21 -1.38 6.05 11.88
N VAL A 22 -2.45 5.34 12.26
CA VAL A 22 -2.63 3.91 12.00
C VAL A 22 -3.98 3.71 11.35
N GLU A 23 -3.98 3.12 10.17
CA GLU A 23 -5.17 2.93 9.36
C GLU A 23 -5.36 1.46 8.99
N LYS A 24 -6.62 1.03 8.83
CA LYS A 24 -6.96 -0.32 8.39
C LYS A 24 -7.10 -0.36 6.88
N PHE A 25 -6.56 -1.39 6.26
CA PHE A 25 -6.68 -1.61 4.82
C PHE A 25 -7.01 -3.06 4.50
N THR A 26 -7.51 -3.27 3.30
CA THR A 26 -7.50 -4.56 2.63
C THR A 26 -6.79 -4.44 1.29
N ILE A 27 -6.00 -5.45 0.91
CA ILE A 27 -5.34 -5.49 -0.40
C ILE A 27 -5.58 -6.85 -1.05
N ALA A 28 -6.07 -6.85 -2.28
CA ALA A 28 -6.11 -8.03 -3.13
C ALA A 28 -4.84 -8.09 -3.97
N LEU A 29 -4.14 -9.23 -3.93
CA LEU A 29 -2.99 -9.52 -4.78
C LEU A 29 -3.43 -10.59 -5.78
N ASP A 30 -3.55 -10.22 -7.05
CA ASP A 30 -4.07 -11.09 -8.09
C ASP A 30 -2.97 -11.87 -8.81
N ALA A 31 -3.30 -13.03 -9.34
CA ALA A 31 -2.33 -13.94 -9.97
C ALA A 31 -1.64 -13.37 -11.22
N ASP A 32 -2.19 -12.31 -11.82
CA ASP A 32 -1.61 -11.62 -12.96
C ASP A 32 -0.57 -10.54 -12.56
N GLY A 33 -0.36 -10.33 -11.26
CA GLY A 33 0.51 -9.29 -10.72
C GLY A 33 -0.20 -7.99 -10.39
N SER A 34 -1.52 -7.89 -10.55
CA SER A 34 -2.29 -6.71 -10.17
C SER A 34 -2.51 -6.65 -8.65
N ALA A 35 -2.50 -5.43 -8.11
CA ALA A 35 -2.75 -5.18 -6.70
C ALA A 35 -3.87 -4.13 -6.53
N HIS A 36 -4.84 -4.43 -5.67
CA HIS A 36 -6.01 -3.59 -5.44
C HIS A 36 -6.15 -3.29 -3.95
N LEU A 37 -5.91 -2.05 -3.56
CA LEU A 37 -6.00 -1.56 -2.19
C LEU A 37 -7.37 -0.94 -1.94
N ASN A 38 -7.96 -1.22 -0.79
CA ASN A 38 -9.12 -0.51 -0.28
C ASN A 38 -8.88 -0.12 1.18
N THR A 39 -9.13 1.14 1.50
CA THR A 39 -9.17 1.67 2.86
C THR A 39 -10.61 2.03 3.22
N ALA A 40 -10.82 2.71 4.35
CA ALA A 40 -12.14 3.23 4.69
C ALA A 40 -12.57 4.42 3.82
N GLU A 41 -11.60 5.18 3.31
CA GLU A 41 -11.81 6.48 2.66
C GLU A 41 -11.47 6.45 1.16
N THR A 42 -10.54 5.58 0.76
CA THR A 42 -9.91 5.59 -0.56
C THR A 42 -9.76 4.18 -1.14
N GLY A 43 -9.41 4.14 -2.42
CA GLY A 43 -9.07 2.93 -3.15
C GLY A 43 -7.85 3.16 -4.04
N GLY A 44 -7.04 2.11 -4.19
CA GLY A 44 -5.78 2.14 -4.92
C GLY A 44 -5.62 0.98 -5.88
N HIS A 45 -4.87 1.23 -6.94
CA HIS A 45 -4.52 0.21 -7.92
C HIS A 45 -3.03 0.24 -8.20
N GLY A 46 -2.45 -0.92 -8.48
CA GLY A 46 -1.10 -1.02 -8.96
C GLY A 46 -0.67 -2.45 -9.17
N GLU A 47 0.59 -2.74 -8.86
CA GLU A 47 1.23 -4.00 -9.22
C GLU A 47 1.98 -4.59 -8.02
N TRP A 48 2.11 -5.91 -8.00
CA TRP A 48 2.96 -6.63 -7.08
C TRP A 48 3.83 -7.65 -7.81
N ARG A 49 4.97 -7.98 -7.21
CA ARG A 49 5.85 -9.04 -7.72
C ARG A 49 6.70 -9.63 -6.60
N MET A 50 7.01 -10.92 -6.74
CA MET A 50 8.00 -11.57 -5.88
C MET A 50 9.41 -10.98 -6.14
N THR A 51 10.16 -10.76 -5.08
CA THR A 51 11.57 -10.35 -5.12
C THR A 51 12.52 -11.41 -4.54
N GLY A 52 11.97 -12.42 -3.86
CA GLY A 52 12.72 -13.51 -3.25
C GLY A 52 11.83 -14.72 -2.98
N GLU A 53 12.32 -15.65 -2.15
CA GLU A 53 11.55 -16.84 -1.76
C GLU A 53 10.35 -16.46 -0.87
N ASP A 54 10.53 -15.55 0.07
CA ASP A 54 9.50 -15.09 1.00
C ASP A 54 9.34 -13.56 1.00
N THR A 55 9.88 -12.88 -0.02
CA THR A 55 9.81 -11.42 -0.15
C THR A 55 9.12 -11.01 -1.45
N PHE A 56 8.37 -9.93 -1.37
CA PHE A 56 7.66 -9.34 -2.50
C PHE A 56 7.62 -7.82 -2.35
N VAL A 57 7.31 -7.14 -3.44
CA VAL A 57 7.04 -5.70 -3.44
C VAL A 57 5.67 -5.46 -4.01
N PHE A 58 5.01 -4.42 -3.52
CA PHE A 58 3.84 -3.85 -4.18
C PHE A 58 3.96 -2.34 -4.29
N THR A 59 3.50 -1.82 -5.42
CA THR A 59 3.37 -0.40 -5.69
C THR A 59 1.90 -0.11 -5.94
N ILE A 60 1.32 0.83 -5.20
CA ILE A 60 -0.08 1.23 -5.32
C ILE A 60 -0.13 2.72 -5.63
N THR A 61 -0.96 3.11 -6.58
CA THR A 61 -1.36 4.50 -6.78
C THR A 61 -2.78 4.67 -6.26
N GLU A 62 -3.00 5.61 -5.35
CA GLU A 62 -4.34 6.06 -4.95
C GLU A 62 -4.55 7.48 -5.45
N ARG A 63 -5.73 7.73 -6.01
CA ARG A 63 -6.13 9.09 -6.37
C ARG A 63 -6.93 9.68 -5.24
N LEU A 64 -6.56 10.90 -4.86
CA LEU A 64 -7.23 11.65 -3.82
C LEU A 64 -8.30 12.55 -4.45
N HIS A 65 -9.32 12.91 -3.69
CA HIS A 65 -10.37 13.79 -4.17
C HIS A 65 -9.88 15.24 -4.23
N GLU A 66 -10.45 16.02 -5.15
CA GLU A 66 -10.19 17.45 -5.25
C GLU A 66 -10.59 18.14 -3.93
N GLY A 67 -9.60 18.65 -3.20
CA GLY A 67 -9.78 19.27 -1.88
C GLY A 67 -9.23 18.44 -0.72
N ASP A 68 -8.71 17.23 -0.97
CA ASP A 68 -8.00 16.47 0.06
C ASP A 68 -6.75 17.25 0.51
N SER A 69 -6.65 17.41 1.83
CA SER A 69 -5.54 18.07 2.51
C SER A 69 -4.71 17.03 3.26
N GLY A 70 -3.40 17.10 3.09
CA GLY A 70 -2.45 16.25 3.81
C GLY A 70 -1.80 17.01 4.96
N VAL A 71 -1.20 16.28 5.90
CA VAL A 71 -0.36 16.87 6.94
C VAL A 71 1.06 16.37 6.78
N SER A 72 2.00 17.29 6.58
CA SER A 72 3.44 17.01 6.57
C SER A 72 4.09 17.75 7.75
N GLY A 73 4.29 17.05 8.86
CA GLY A 73 4.72 17.66 10.12
C GLY A 73 3.63 18.56 10.69
N ASP A 74 3.92 19.85 10.90
CA ASP A 74 2.96 20.85 11.39
C ASP A 74 2.30 21.66 10.26
N THR A 75 2.54 21.29 8.99
CA THR A 75 2.07 22.05 7.81
C THR A 75 0.95 21.30 7.10
N GLU A 76 -0.19 21.98 6.95
CA GLU A 76 -1.27 21.56 6.06
C GLU A 76 -0.84 21.75 4.60
N VAL A 77 -0.96 20.68 3.82
CA VAL A 77 -0.61 20.66 2.39
C VAL A 77 -1.90 20.62 1.59
N THR A 78 -2.03 21.55 0.65
CA THR A 78 -3.14 21.62 -0.31
C THR A 78 -2.64 21.31 -1.72
N GLY A 79 -3.56 21.02 -2.65
CA GLY A 79 -3.21 20.74 -4.04
C GLY A 79 -2.66 19.33 -4.29
N ILE A 80 -3.03 18.39 -3.42
CA ILE A 80 -2.66 16.98 -3.57
C ILE A 80 -3.50 16.37 -4.70
N ASP A 81 -2.86 15.62 -5.59
CA ASP A 81 -3.52 14.91 -6.70
C ASP A 81 -3.59 13.40 -6.45
N HIS A 82 -2.45 12.79 -6.13
CA HIS A 82 -2.37 11.36 -5.89
C HIS A 82 -1.24 11.01 -4.91
N LEU A 83 -1.26 9.76 -4.45
CA LEU A 83 -0.20 9.17 -3.66
C LEU A 83 0.30 7.89 -4.33
N ILE A 84 1.60 7.63 -4.19
CA ILE A 84 2.22 6.36 -4.59
C ILE A 84 2.81 5.71 -3.35
N ILE A 85 2.31 4.52 -3.03
CA ILE A 85 2.80 3.67 -1.95
C ILE A 85 3.71 2.61 -2.55
N ASN A 86 4.94 2.51 -2.03
CA ASN A 86 5.89 1.47 -2.38
C ASN A 86 6.25 0.70 -1.11
N ILE A 87 5.97 -0.60 -1.05
CA ILE A 87 6.24 -1.44 0.12
C ILE A 87 7.07 -2.67 -0.27
N ASP A 88 8.18 -2.86 0.43
CA ASP A 88 8.92 -4.11 0.49
C ASP A 88 8.35 -4.95 1.63
N ALA A 89 7.89 -6.16 1.33
CA ALA A 89 7.23 -7.03 2.29
C ALA A 89 7.87 -8.41 2.37
N LYS A 90 7.75 -9.02 3.55
CA LYS A 90 8.16 -10.39 3.85
C LYS A 90 6.97 -11.19 4.36
N LEU A 91 6.78 -12.35 3.76
CA LEU A 91 5.72 -13.31 4.07
C LEU A 91 6.13 -14.22 5.24
N PHE A 92 5.19 -14.47 6.14
CA PHE A 92 5.28 -15.34 7.29
C PHE A 92 4.04 -16.23 7.34
N GLY A 93 3.98 -17.24 6.46
CA GLY A 93 2.82 -18.11 6.32
C GLY A 93 1.60 -17.31 5.84
N THR A 94 0.58 -17.18 6.69
CA THR A 94 -0.67 -16.45 6.39
C THR A 94 -0.64 -15.00 6.85
N ALA A 95 0.54 -14.43 7.05
CA ALA A 95 0.73 -13.03 7.41
C ALA A 95 1.90 -12.43 6.64
N PHE A 96 1.91 -11.12 6.44
CA PHE A 96 3.11 -10.41 5.98
C PHE A 96 3.37 -9.17 6.83
N VAL A 97 4.64 -8.76 6.83
CA VAL A 97 5.09 -7.48 7.37
C VAL A 97 5.84 -6.77 6.26
N GLY A 98 5.58 -5.48 6.06
CA GLY A 98 6.27 -4.68 5.07
C GLY A 98 6.67 -3.30 5.57
N THR A 99 7.65 -2.72 4.90
CA THR A 99 8.16 -1.37 5.14
C THR A 99 8.36 -0.67 3.81
N GLY A 100 8.17 0.64 3.78
CA GLY A 100 8.45 1.42 2.58
C GLY A 100 8.02 2.86 2.72
N THR A 101 7.51 3.45 1.65
CA THR A 101 7.15 4.87 1.60
C THR A 101 5.78 5.09 0.98
N ALA A 102 5.12 6.15 1.43
CA ALA A 102 4.02 6.79 0.73
C ALA A 102 4.49 8.17 0.28
N GLU A 103 4.54 8.38 -1.03
CA GLU A 103 4.91 9.65 -1.65
C GLU A 103 3.66 10.36 -2.13
N VAL A 104 3.52 11.64 -1.78
CA VAL A 104 2.35 12.45 -2.11
C VAL A 104 2.73 13.44 -3.22
N PHE A 105 1.95 13.47 -4.28
CA PHE A 105 2.22 14.23 -5.48
C PHE A 105 1.20 15.34 -5.69
N ASP A 106 1.65 16.46 -6.25
CA ASP A 106 0.77 17.49 -6.79
C ASP A 106 0.30 17.15 -8.22
N ALA A 107 -0.58 17.98 -8.77
CA ALA A 107 -1.10 17.83 -10.12
C ALA A 107 -0.04 18.02 -11.23
N GLU A 108 1.12 18.60 -10.91
CA GLU A 108 2.27 18.72 -11.83
C GLU A 108 3.17 17.47 -11.79
N GLY A 109 2.89 16.53 -10.87
CA GLY A 109 3.66 15.30 -10.68
C GLY A 109 4.93 15.51 -9.83
N ALA A 110 5.04 16.62 -9.11
CA ALA A 110 6.13 16.83 -8.16
C ALA A 110 5.78 16.19 -6.80
N VAL A 111 6.77 15.56 -6.17
CA VAL A 111 6.63 15.04 -4.81
C VAL A 111 6.55 16.23 -3.84
N ILE A 112 5.44 16.34 -3.13
CA ILE A 112 5.25 17.34 -2.09
C ILE A 112 5.94 16.89 -0.80
N PHE A 113 5.74 15.64 -0.40
CA PHE A 113 6.45 15.00 0.70
C PHE A 113 6.42 13.47 0.59
N SER A 114 7.25 12.81 1.40
CA SER A 114 7.34 11.36 1.52
C SER A 114 7.26 10.96 2.99
N ILE A 115 6.49 9.93 3.30
CA ILE A 115 6.33 9.40 4.66
C ILE A 115 6.71 7.93 4.68
N ALA A 116 7.49 7.53 5.69
CA ALA A 116 7.75 6.12 5.94
C ALA A 116 6.46 5.39 6.34
N ALA A 117 6.26 4.21 5.77
CA ALA A 117 5.10 3.38 6.00
C ALA A 117 5.51 1.98 6.48
N GLU A 118 4.81 1.47 7.47
CA GLU A 118 4.95 0.09 7.95
C GLU A 118 3.61 -0.63 7.83
N THR A 119 3.59 -1.84 7.28
CA THR A 119 2.37 -2.63 7.08
C THR A 119 2.44 -3.96 7.80
N THR A 120 1.30 -4.37 8.33
CA THR A 120 1.08 -5.75 8.82
C THR A 120 -0.25 -6.22 8.28
N ALA A 121 -0.32 -7.43 7.73
CA ALA A 121 -1.58 -7.98 7.25
C ALA A 121 -1.64 -9.49 7.43
N GLN A 122 -2.88 -9.99 7.46
CA GLN A 122 -3.19 -11.42 7.49
C GLN A 122 -4.04 -11.78 6.28
N LEU A 123 -3.85 -13.00 5.78
CA LEU A 123 -4.70 -13.54 4.72
C LEU A 123 -6.13 -13.61 5.24
N ALA A 124 -7.04 -12.91 4.57
CA ALA A 124 -8.46 -12.95 4.87
C ALA A 124 -9.04 -14.29 4.37
N PRO A 125 -10.00 -14.88 5.10
CA PRO A 125 -10.70 -16.06 4.61
C PRO A 125 -11.40 -15.73 3.29
N ALA A 126 -11.33 -16.66 2.33
CA ALA A 126 -12.14 -16.58 1.11
C ALA A 126 -13.62 -16.52 1.51
N GLN A 127 -14.35 -15.51 1.01
CA GLN A 127 -15.79 -15.41 1.19
C GLN A 127 -16.54 -16.46 0.38
#